data_AF-A0A1F9X861-F1
#
_entry.id   AF-A0A1F9X861-F1
#
_cell.length_a   1.000
_cell.length_b   1.000
_cell.length_c   1.000
_cell.angle_alpha   90.00
_cell.angle_beta   90.00
_cell.angle_gamma   90.00
#
_symmetry.space_group_name_H-M   'P 1'
#
loop_
_entity.id
_entity.type
_entity.pdbx_description
1 polymer ?
#
loop_
_entity_poly.entity_id
_entity_poly.type
_entity_poly.pdbx_seq_one_letter_code
_entity_poly.pdbx_strand_id
1 'polypeptide(L)'
;MKQKKSKMGKTPPPVQEKIKGISKTGKKIILSGIALLFIGFFVLTKTDPSGSNLASMVSPFLILAGYAVIGAGIIFPEKKSASPLP
;
A
#
# COMPACT_ATOMS: atom_id res chain seq x y z
N MET A 1 52.66 -8.65 33.59
CA MET A 1 51.31 -8.31 33.08
C MET A 1 51.42 -7.86 31.62
N LYS A 2 51.01 -8.68 30.64
CA LYS A 2 51.01 -8.30 29.21
C LYS A 2 49.63 -7.77 28.83
N GLN A 3 49.55 -6.48 28.51
CA GLN A 3 48.30 -5.85 28.08
C GLN A 3 47.86 -6.43 26.74
N LYS A 4 46.72 -7.13 26.77
CA LYS A 4 46.04 -7.70 25.62
C LYS A 4 45.39 -6.55 24.86
N LYS A 5 45.87 -6.27 23.64
CA LYS A 5 45.37 -5.25 22.73
C LYS A 5 43.84 -5.22 22.70
N SER A 6 43.32 -4.04 23.02
CA SER A 6 41.96 -3.59 22.78
C SER A 6 41.48 -3.99 21.38
N LYS A 7 40.39 -4.77 21.32
CA LYS A 7 39.63 -5.05 20.10
C LYS A 7 38.77 -3.81 19.79
N MET A 8 39.42 -2.80 19.22
CA MET A 8 38.76 -1.66 18.59
C MET A 8 38.15 -2.12 17.26
N GLY A 9 36.86 -1.83 17.06
CA GLY A 9 36.29 -1.61 15.73
C GLY A 9 35.87 -2.84 14.93
N LYS A 10 34.79 -3.50 15.33
CA LYS A 10 33.82 -4.00 14.34
C LYS A 10 32.55 -3.18 14.51
N THR A 11 32.54 -1.99 13.93
CA THR A 11 31.27 -1.34 13.60
C THR A 11 30.46 -2.38 12.83
N PRO A 12 29.27 -2.78 13.30
CA PRO A 12 28.42 -3.64 12.51
C PRO A 12 28.26 -2.99 11.13
N PRO A 13 28.32 -3.76 10.02
CA PRO A 13 27.97 -3.19 8.72
C PRO A 13 26.61 -2.47 8.88
N PRO A 14 26.42 -1.31 8.23
CA PRO A 14 25.14 -0.61 8.31
C PRO A 14 24.07 -1.64 8.02
N VAL A 15 23.17 -1.85 9.00
CA VAL A 15 22.04 -2.76 8.86
C VAL A 15 21.35 -2.26 7.60
N GLN A 16 21.53 -2.98 6.50
CA GLN A 16 20.82 -2.71 5.27
C GLN A 16 19.38 -2.97 5.65
N GLU A 17 18.65 -1.91 6.02
CA GLU A 17 17.21 -1.95 6.13
C GLU A 17 16.73 -2.37 4.76
N LYS A 18 16.53 -3.67 4.62
CA LYS A 18 16.00 -4.27 3.42
C LYS A 18 14.64 -3.63 3.26
N ILE A 19 14.56 -2.63 2.39
CA ILE A 19 13.33 -1.87 2.14
C ILE A 19 12.26 -2.93 1.92
N LYS A 20 11.41 -3.11 2.93
CA LYS A 20 10.45 -4.19 2.94
C LYS A 20 9.36 -3.73 1.99
N GLY A 21 9.50 -4.12 0.73
CA GLY A 21 8.57 -3.74 -0.33
C GLY A 21 7.14 -4.14 0.00
N ILE A 22 6.21 -3.64 -0.80
CA ILE A 22 4.77 -3.88 -0.61
C ILE A 22 4.49 -5.40 -0.52
N SER A 23 3.74 -5.78 0.51
CA SER A 23 3.35 -7.17 0.78
C SER A 23 2.52 -7.77 -0.36
N LYS A 24 2.40 -9.10 -0.45
CA LYS A 24 1.61 -9.74 -1.52
C LYS A 24 0.14 -9.35 -1.40
N THR A 25 -0.39 -9.29 -0.18
CA THR A 25 -1.74 -8.80 0.11
C THR A 25 -1.87 -7.31 -0.22
N GLY A 26 -0.89 -6.49 0.15
CA GLY A 26 -0.87 -5.06 -0.21
C GLY A 26 -0.95 -4.86 -1.72
N LYS A 27 -0.22 -5.64 -2.51
CA LYS A 27 -0.32 -5.63 -3.99
C LYS A 27 -1.73 -5.98 -4.49
N LYS A 28 -2.40 -6.97 -3.89
CA LYS A 28 -3.79 -7.32 -4.24
C LYS A 28 -4.76 -6.19 -3.93
N ILE A 29 -4.59 -5.54 -2.77
CA ILE A 29 -5.42 -4.40 -2.36
C ILE A 29 -5.19 -3.23 -3.33
N ILE A 30 -3.95 -2.91 -3.68
CA ILE A 30 -3.62 -1.88 -4.67
C ILE A 30 -4.26 -2.19 -6.02
N LEU A 31 -4.15 -3.45 -6.50
CA LEU A 31 -4.76 -3.85 -7.76
C LEU A 31 -6.29 -3.68 -7.75
N SER A 32 -6.94 -4.02 -6.63
CA SER A 32 -8.37 -3.78 -6.42
C SER A 32 -8.71 -2.28 -6.48
N GLY A 33 -7.90 -1.44 -5.82
CA GLY A 33 -8.08 0.01 -5.86
C GLY A 33 -7.88 0.61 -7.26
N ILE A 34 -6.92 0.10 -8.05
CA ILE A 34 -6.73 0.48 -9.45
C ILE A 34 -7.95 0.11 -10.28
N ALA A 35 -8.50 -1.10 -10.13
CA ALA A 35 -9.72 -1.51 -10.81
C ALA A 35 -10.91 -0.59 -10.43
N LEU A 36 -11.02 -0.22 -9.15
CA LEU A 36 -12.03 0.73 -8.69
C LEU A 36 -11.86 2.12 -9.30
N LEU A 37 -10.63 2.60 -9.48
CA LEU A 37 -10.35 3.84 -10.21
C LEU A 37 -10.80 3.75 -11.66
N PHE A 38 -10.50 2.66 -12.37
CA PHE A 38 -10.98 2.45 -13.74
C PHE A 38 -12.51 2.52 -13.81
N ILE A 39 -13.21 1.90 -12.87
CA ILE A 39 -14.67 1.99 -12.77
C ILE A 39 -15.10 3.43 -12.50
N GLY A 40 -14.48 4.13 -11.55
CA GLY A 40 -14.79 5.52 -11.22
C GLY A 40 -14.62 6.48 -12.41
N PHE A 41 -13.49 6.38 -13.11
CA PHE A 41 -13.24 7.16 -14.32
C PHE A 41 -14.17 6.77 -15.47
N PHE A 42 -14.52 5.50 -15.60
CA PHE A 42 -15.51 5.08 -16.60
C PHE A 42 -16.90 5.65 -16.29
N VAL A 43 -17.34 5.64 -15.03
CA VAL A 43 -18.61 6.26 -14.61
C VAL A 43 -18.56 7.77 -14.88
N LEU A 44 -17.43 8.42 -14.63
CA LEU A 44 -17.24 9.84 -14.93
C LEU A 44 -17.46 10.16 -16.43
N THR A 45 -17.13 9.25 -17.34
CA THR A 45 -17.44 9.44 -18.79
C THR A 45 -18.93 9.51 -19.10
N LYS A 46 -19.79 9.06 -18.18
CA LYS A 46 -21.24 9.10 -18.30
C LYS A 46 -21.86 10.31 -17.60
N THR A 47 -21.06 11.22 -17.08
CA THR A 47 -21.53 12.51 -16.55
C THR A 47 -22.02 13.40 -17.68
N ASP A 48 -23.19 14.00 -17.50
CA ASP A 48 -23.74 15.00 -18.41
C ASP A 48 -22.96 16.33 -18.30
N PRO A 49 -22.98 17.20 -19.33
CA PRO A 49 -22.26 18.48 -19.30
C PRO A 49 -22.68 19.40 -18.14
N SER A 50 -23.95 19.32 -17.71
CA SER A 50 -24.47 20.03 -16.55
C SER A 50 -24.10 19.40 -15.21
N GLY A 51 -23.46 18.21 -15.21
CA GLY A 51 -23.07 17.50 -14.00
C GLY A 51 -24.23 17.19 -13.06
N SER A 52 -25.45 17.07 -13.58
CA SER A 52 -26.68 16.97 -12.79
C SER A 52 -27.22 15.54 -12.70
N ASN A 53 -26.52 14.56 -13.26
CA ASN A 53 -26.90 13.15 -13.22
C ASN A 53 -26.22 12.35 -12.09
N LEU A 54 -26.69 11.12 -11.85
CA LEU A 54 -26.12 10.26 -10.81
C LEU A 54 -24.64 9.94 -11.02
N ALA A 55 -24.17 9.88 -12.28
CA ALA A 55 -22.77 9.59 -12.58
C ALA A 55 -21.83 10.69 -12.06
N SER A 56 -22.24 11.96 -12.15
CA SER A 56 -21.48 13.09 -11.58
C SER A 56 -21.42 13.04 -10.06
N MET A 57 -22.46 12.52 -9.41
CA MET A 57 -22.53 12.41 -7.95
C MET A 57 -21.69 11.22 -7.45
N VAL A 58 -21.72 10.08 -8.14
CA VAL A 58 -21.10 8.83 -7.66
C VAL A 58 -19.61 8.72 -8.03
N SER A 59 -19.21 9.21 -9.22
CA SER A 59 -17.83 9.08 -9.69
C SER A 59 -16.76 9.71 -8.78
N PRO A 60 -16.97 10.89 -8.15
CA PRO A 60 -15.97 11.46 -7.25
C PRO A 60 -15.70 10.56 -6.03
N PHE A 61 -16.75 9.96 -5.47
CA PHE A 61 -16.63 9.05 -4.34
C PHE A 61 -15.95 7.74 -4.73
N LEU A 62 -16.25 7.18 -5.91
CA LEU A 62 -15.56 6.00 -6.45
C LEU A 62 -14.05 6.26 -6.60
N ILE A 63 -13.69 7.41 -7.14
CA ILE A 63 -12.29 7.80 -7.36
C ILE A 63 -11.57 7.97 -6.02
N LEU A 64 -12.18 8.69 -5.06
CA LEU A 64 -11.63 8.87 -3.72
C LEU A 64 -11.48 7.52 -2.97
N ALA A 65 -12.48 6.66 -3.05
CA ALA A 65 -12.42 5.31 -2.48
C ALA A 65 -11.29 4.49 -3.11
N GLY A 66 -11.09 4.58 -4.43
CA GLY A 66 -9.97 3.94 -5.12
C GLY A 66 -8.61 4.36 -4.57
N TYR A 67 -8.40 5.66 -4.38
CA TYR A 67 -7.16 6.16 -3.76
C TYR A 67 -7.01 5.73 -2.30
N ALA A 68 -8.09 5.75 -1.51
CA ALA A 68 -8.06 5.28 -0.12
C ALA A 68 -7.68 3.79 -0.03
N VAL A 69 -8.24 2.95 -0.91
CA VAL A 69 -7.91 1.51 -0.99
C VAL A 69 -6.44 1.31 -1.38
N ILE A 70 -5.94 2.05 -2.38
CA ILE A 70 -4.52 1.98 -2.77
C ILE A 70 -3.62 2.39 -1.60
N GLY A 71 -3.91 3.51 -0.94
CA GLY A 71 -3.18 3.97 0.24
C GLY A 71 -3.17 2.93 1.36
N ALA A 72 -4.31 2.30 1.63
CA ALA A 72 -4.41 1.19 2.58
C ALA A 72 -3.52 0.00 2.17
N GLY A 73 -3.51 -0.37 0.89
CA GLY A 73 -2.65 -1.45 0.39
C GLY A 73 -1.15 -1.16 0.48
N ILE A 74 -0.76 0.13 0.49
CA ILE A 74 0.62 0.57 0.68
C ILE A 74 0.99 0.58 2.17
N ILE A 75 0.13 1.13 3.03
CA ILE A 75 0.43 1.38 4.44
C ILE A 75 0.29 0.12 5.30
N PHE A 76 -0.71 -0.73 5.03
CA PHE A 76 -0.99 -1.88 5.90
C PHE A 76 -0.10 -3.08 5.56
N PRO A 77 0.81 -3.50 6.46
CA PRO A 77 1.58 -4.71 6.28
C PRO A 77 0.68 -5.94 6.45
N GLU A 78 1.04 -7.04 5.79
CA GLU A 78 0.34 -8.32 5.95
C GLU A 78 0.22 -8.69 7.43
N LYS A 79 -1.03 -8.84 7.91
CA LYS A 79 -1.27 -9.61 9.14
C LYS A 79 -0.93 -11.06 8.81
N LYS A 80 0.14 -11.58 9.40
CA LYS A 80 0.35 -13.04 9.44
C LYS A 80 -0.88 -13.63 10.10
N SER A 81 -1.72 -14.34 9.34
CA SER A 81 -2.69 -15.25 9.92
C SER A 81 -1.89 -16.26 10.74
N ALA A 82 -2.04 -16.19 12.06
CA ALA A 82 -1.51 -17.22 12.94
C ALA A 82 -2.17 -18.54 12.52
N SER A 83 -1.39 -19.44 11.93
CA SER A 83 -1.84 -20.81 11.70
C SER A 83 -2.32 -21.37 13.05
N PRO A 84 -3.48 -22.05 13.11
CA PRO A 84 -3.81 -22.86 14.27
C PRO A 84 -2.66 -23.85 14.46
N LEU A 85 -2.14 -23.93 15.69
CA LEU A 85 -1.13 -24.93 16.04
C LEU A 85 -1.67 -26.34 15.71
N PRO A 86 -0.80 -27.26 15.26
CA PRO A 86 -1.18 -28.63 14.90
C PRO A 86 -1.80 -29.40 16.08
#